data_AF-A0A0R3EVR1-F1
#
_entry.id   AF-A0A0R3EVR1-F1
#
_cell.length_a   1.000
_cell.length_b   1.000
_cell.length_c   1.000
_cell.angle_alpha   90.00
_cell.angle_beta   90.00
_cell.angle_gamma   90.00
#
_symmetry.space_group_name_H-M   'P 1'
#
loop_
_entity.id
_entity.type
_entity.pdbx_description
1 polymer ?
#
loop_
_entity_poly.entity_id
_entity_poly.type
_entity_poly.pdbx_seq_one_letter_code
_entity_poly.pdbx_strand_id
1 'polypeptide(L)'
;MAAGLMHKEAGERINTYSAGTEPGEAINQLSAESLLEVGVDIRSEHPKPIDSELLRNVDRVIILGQEAKLTAAEGVNVEYWDTDEPSERGIDGIERMRLIRDDITDRIQQLAADLAR
;
A
#
# COMPACT_ATOMS: atom_id res chain seq x y z
N MET A 1 -0.45 -4.22 -2.57
CA MET A 1 -0.19 -4.83 -1.24
C MET A 1 -0.90 -4.06 -0.14
N ALA A 2 -0.48 -2.85 0.21
CA ALA A 2 -1.07 -2.08 1.30
C ALA A 2 -2.61 -1.92 1.21
N ALA A 3 -3.14 -1.58 0.03
CA ALA A 3 -4.60 -1.44 -0.12
C ALA A 3 -5.38 -2.73 0.19
N GLY A 4 -4.88 -3.89 -0.24
CA GLY A 4 -5.52 -5.18 0.07
C GLY A 4 -5.47 -5.53 1.56
N LEU A 5 -4.35 -5.21 2.22
CA LEU A 5 -4.20 -5.40 3.67
C LEU A 5 -5.12 -4.46 4.47
N MET A 6 -5.24 -3.19 4.07
CA MET A 6 -6.13 -2.23 4.72
C MET A 6 -7.60 -2.65 4.53
N HIS A 7 -7.98 -3.11 3.34
CA HIS A 7 -9.33 -3.63 3.12
C HIS A 7 -9.61 -4.86 4.00
N LYS A 8 -8.65 -5.76 4.20
CA LYS A 8 -8.80 -6.88 5.14
C LYS A 8 -8.97 -6.42 6.59
N GLU A 9 -8.21 -5.41 7.03
CA GLU A 9 -8.24 -4.91 8.41
C GLU A 9 -9.51 -4.08 8.71
N ALA A 10 -9.85 -3.16 7.80
CA ALA A 10 -10.90 -2.17 8.02
C ALA A 10 -12.25 -2.54 7.39
N GLY A 11 -12.26 -3.39 6.35
CA GLY A 11 -13.42 -3.63 5.51
C GLY A 11 -13.95 -2.32 4.92
N GLU A 12 -15.28 -2.16 4.91
CA GLU A 12 -15.97 -0.97 4.41
C GLU A 12 -15.89 0.26 5.33
N ARG A 13 -15.23 0.15 6.50
CA ARG A 13 -15.08 1.29 7.42
C ARG A 13 -14.12 2.34 6.87
N ILE A 14 -13.18 1.93 6.01
CA ILE A 14 -12.17 2.81 5.41
C ILE A 14 -12.16 2.56 3.90
N ASN A 15 -12.60 3.58 3.15
CA ASN A 15 -12.49 3.55 1.69
C ASN A 15 -11.01 3.60 1.30
N THR A 16 -10.55 2.53 0.65
CA THR A 16 -9.13 2.33 0.35
C THR A 16 -8.89 2.37 -1.14
N TYR A 17 -7.87 3.11 -1.55
CA TYR A 17 -7.46 3.25 -2.94
C TYR A 17 -5.95 3.03 -3.08
N SER A 18 -5.51 2.55 -4.25
CA SER A 18 -4.08 2.48 -4.59
C SER A 18 -3.83 2.94 -6.01
N ALA A 19 -2.73 3.66 -6.20
CA ALA A 19 -2.25 4.14 -7.48
C ALA A 19 -0.72 4.30 -7.46
N GLY A 20 -0.11 4.46 -8.64
CA GLY A 20 1.32 4.73 -8.79
C GLY A 20 1.59 5.96 -9.64
N THR A 21 2.74 6.59 -9.42
CA THR A 21 3.29 7.64 -10.32
C THR A 21 3.65 7.04 -11.68
N GLU A 22 4.22 5.84 -11.66
CA GLU A 22 4.58 5.04 -12.84
C GLU A 22 3.96 3.64 -12.68
N PRO A 23 2.66 3.47 -13.00
CA PRO A 23 2.01 2.17 -12.85
C PRO A 23 2.60 1.16 -13.83
N GLY A 24 2.99 -0.01 -13.33
CA GLY A 24 3.42 -1.13 -14.17
C GLY A 24 2.28 -1.71 -15.01
N GLU A 25 2.60 -2.61 -15.93
CA GLU A 25 1.58 -3.20 -16.84
C GLU A 25 0.71 -4.27 -16.16
N ALA A 26 1.20 -4.89 -15.08
CA ALA A 26 0.53 -5.98 -14.39
C ALA A 26 0.83 -5.99 -12.89
N ILE A 27 0.00 -6.70 -12.12
CA ILE A 27 0.26 -6.97 -10.71
C ILE A 27 1.54 -7.80 -10.56
N ASN A 28 2.38 -7.41 -9.59
CA ASN A 28 3.53 -8.20 -9.17
C ASN A 28 3.05 -9.54 -8.57
N GLN A 29 3.42 -10.65 -9.21
CA GLN A 29 2.95 -11.98 -8.84
C GLN A 29 3.39 -12.39 -7.43
N LEU A 30 4.63 -12.09 -7.03
CA LEU A 30 5.12 -12.41 -5.68
C LEU A 30 4.37 -11.62 -4.60
N SER A 31 4.00 -10.36 -4.89
CA SER A 31 3.15 -9.58 -3.99
C SER A 31 1.73 -10.14 -3.90
N ALA A 32 1.17 -10.68 -4.99
CA ALA A 32 -0.13 -11.33 -4.97
C ALA A 32 -0.08 -12.67 -4.21
N GLU A 33 0.96 -13.47 -4.45
CA GLU A 33 1.21 -14.74 -3.74
C GLU A 33 1.37 -14.51 -2.24
N SER A 34 2.16 -13.52 -1.81
CA SER A 34 2.34 -13.23 -0.38
C SER A 34 1.06 -12.76 0.29
N LEU A 35 0.18 -12.04 -0.43
CA LEU A 35 -1.12 -11.62 0.10
C LEU A 35 -2.11 -12.79 0.19
N LEU A 36 -2.07 -13.73 -0.75
CA LEU A 36 -2.91 -14.92 -0.72
C LEU A 36 -2.63 -15.79 0.52
N GLU A 37 -1.37 -15.88 0.96
CA GLU A 37 -1.00 -16.57 2.21
C GLU A 37 -1.74 -16.05 3.44
N VAL A 38 -2.13 -14.77 3.43
CA VAL A 38 -2.89 -14.13 4.51
C VAL A 38 -4.36 -13.92 4.14
N GLY A 39 -4.86 -14.59 3.09
CA GLY A 39 -6.28 -14.56 2.70
C GLY A 39 -6.70 -13.29 1.95
N VAL A 40 -5.77 -12.55 1.35
CA VAL A 40 -6.05 -11.37 0.52
C VAL A 40 -5.75 -11.70 -0.94
N ASP A 41 -6.76 -11.65 -1.82
CA ASP A 41 -6.58 -11.84 -3.25
C ASP A 41 -6.63 -10.51 -3.99
N ILE A 42 -5.53 -10.14 -4.64
CA ILE A 42 -5.43 -8.93 -5.46
C ILE A 42 -5.27 -9.23 -6.95
N ARG A 43 -5.43 -10.48 -7.39
CA ARG A 43 -5.11 -10.88 -8.78
C ARG A 43 -6.05 -10.26 -9.81
N SER A 44 -7.24 -9.82 -9.39
CA SER A 44 -8.18 -9.07 -10.23
C SER A 44 -7.91 -7.56 -10.27
N GLU A 45 -7.00 -7.06 -9.42
CA GLU A 45 -6.60 -5.66 -9.43
C GLU A 45 -5.68 -5.35 -10.62
N HIS A 46 -5.56 -4.07 -10.95
CA HIS A 46 -4.64 -3.59 -11.98
C HIS A 46 -3.93 -2.33 -11.49
N PRO A 47 -2.63 -2.16 -11.81
CA PRO A 47 -1.95 -0.90 -11.60
C PRO A 47 -2.66 0.23 -12.36
N LYS A 48 -2.76 1.39 -11.73
CA LYS A 48 -3.44 2.57 -12.27
C LYS A 48 -2.72 3.86 -11.88
N PRO A 49 -2.75 4.88 -12.74
CA PRO A 49 -2.13 6.16 -12.44
C PRO A 49 -2.86 6.86 -11.30
N ILE A 50 -2.17 7.80 -10.66
CA ILE A 50 -2.78 8.64 -9.62
C ILE A 50 -3.84 9.53 -10.25
N ASP A 51 -5.06 9.43 -9.73
CA ASP A 51 -6.15 10.36 -10.02
C ASP A 51 -6.01 11.60 -9.14
N SER A 52 -5.81 12.76 -9.77
CA SER A 52 -5.65 14.03 -9.07
C SER A 52 -6.89 14.47 -8.30
N GLU A 53 -8.08 14.10 -8.78
CA GLU A 53 -9.34 14.43 -8.10
C GLU A 53 -9.50 13.56 -6.85
N LEU A 54 -9.23 12.26 -6.97
CA LEU A 54 -9.21 11.37 -5.82
C LEU A 54 -8.18 11.81 -4.77
N LEU A 55 -6.98 12.19 -5.20
CA LEU A 55 -5.91 12.64 -4.31
C LEU A 55 -6.30 13.87 -3.47
N ARG A 56 -7.23 14.71 -3.97
CA ARG A 56 -7.78 15.87 -3.25
C ARG A 56 -8.89 15.53 -2.25
N ASN A 57 -9.49 14.34 -2.38
CA ASN A 57 -10.69 13.94 -1.66
C ASN A 57 -10.44 12.84 -0.61
N VAL A 58 -9.18 12.52 -0.31
CA VAL A 58 -8.80 11.53 0.71
C VAL A 58 -8.31 12.21 1.98
N ASP A 59 -8.60 11.62 3.14
CA ASP A 59 -8.16 12.13 4.45
C ASP A 59 -6.65 11.89 4.68
N ARG A 60 -6.14 10.77 4.14
CA ARG A 60 -4.75 10.32 4.31
C ARG A 60 -4.17 9.82 2.99
N VAL A 61 -2.95 10.22 2.70
CA VAL A 61 -2.12 9.69 1.60
C VAL A 61 -0.91 9.01 2.20
N ILE A 62 -0.77 7.71 1.93
CA ILE A 62 0.40 6.94 2.35
C ILE A 62 1.28 6.72 1.13
N ILE A 63 2.52 7.17 1.21
CA ILE A 63 3.54 6.94 0.19
C ILE A 63 4.43 5.80 0.69
N LEU A 64 4.48 4.73 -0.09
CA LEU A 64 5.34 3.57 0.20
C LEU A 64 6.70 3.79 -0.48
N GLY A 65 7.77 3.77 0.31
CA GLY A 65 9.13 4.05 -0.15
C GLY A 65 9.43 5.54 -0.32
N GLN A 66 10.63 5.84 -0.82
CA GLN A 66 11.18 7.20 -0.83
C GLN A 66 11.20 7.87 -2.22
N GLU A 67 10.89 7.11 -3.28
CA GLU A 67 11.03 7.60 -4.65
C GLU A 67 9.87 8.49 -5.10
N ALA A 68 8.65 8.15 -4.70
CA ALA A 68 7.46 8.91 -5.07
C ALA A 68 7.41 10.23 -4.30
N LYS A 69 7.39 11.34 -5.03
CA LYS A 69 7.19 12.68 -4.48
C LYS A 69 5.88 13.24 -5.02
N LEU A 70 4.93 13.45 -4.13
CA LEU A 70 3.62 14.01 -4.47
C LEU A 70 3.43 15.34 -3.75
N THR A 71 2.99 16.35 -4.51
CA THR A 71 2.44 17.57 -3.93
C THR A 71 0.98 17.30 -3.61
N ALA A 72 0.69 16.95 -2.36
CA ALA A 72 -0.68 16.78 -1.91
C ALA A 72 -1.40 18.13 -1.81
N ALA A 73 -2.73 18.09 -1.90
CA ALA A 73 -3.54 19.27 -1.75
C ALA A 73 -3.59 19.74 -0.29
N GLU A 74 -3.95 21.01 -0.12
CA GLU A 74 -4.07 21.63 1.19
C GLU A 74 -5.12 20.88 2.05
N GLY A 75 -4.73 20.48 3.26
CA GLY A 75 -5.57 19.71 4.18
C GLY A 75 -5.43 18.18 4.08
N VAL A 76 -4.75 17.65 3.06
CA VAL A 76 -4.48 16.20 2.94
C VAL A 76 -3.22 15.85 3.72
N ASN A 77 -3.36 14.91 4.67
CA ASN A 77 -2.22 14.44 5.45
C ASN A 77 -1.42 13.39 4.67
N VAL A 78 -0.16 13.71 4.37
CA VAL A 78 0.76 12.79 3.70
C VAL A 78 1.70 12.15 4.72
N GLU A 79 1.82 10.84 4.64
CA GLU A 79 2.75 10.05 5.44
C GLU A 79 3.65 9.21 4.53
N TYR A 80 4.93 9.15 4.86
CA TYR A 80 5.90 8.33 4.16
C TYR A 80 6.20 7.10 5.00
N TRP A 81 5.96 5.92 4.44
CA TRP A 81 6.40 4.66 5.02
C TRP A 81 7.68 4.24 4.32
N ASP A 82 8.80 4.54 4.99
CA ASP A 82 10.09 3.97 4.65
C ASP A 82 10.10 2.53 5.16
N THR A 83 9.68 1.61 4.28
CA THR A 83 9.72 0.18 4.51
C THR A 83 11.13 -0.32 4.25
N ASP A 84 11.64 -1.15 5.16
CA ASP A 84 12.92 -1.83 4.96
C ASP A 84 12.94 -2.57 3.61
N GLU A 85 14.04 -2.49 2.87
CA GLU A 85 14.21 -3.14 1.58
C GLU A 85 15.06 -4.41 1.73
N PRO A 86 14.44 -5.62 1.85
CA PRO A 86 15.19 -6.81 2.20
C PRO A 86 16.22 -7.22 1.13
N SER A 87 16.04 -6.80 -0.13
CA SER A 87 17.01 -7.10 -1.19
C SER A 87 18.36 -6.44 -0.96
N GLU A 88 18.43 -5.32 -0.24
CA GLU A 88 19.71 -4.68 0.13
C GLU A 88 20.54 -5.56 1.07
N ARG A 89 19.91 -6.50 1.76
CA ARG A 89 20.56 -7.51 2.61
C ARG A 89 20.65 -8.89 1.95
N GLY A 90 20.34 -8.99 0.66
CA GLY A 90 20.40 -10.23 -0.11
C GLY A 90 19.20 -11.17 0.08
N ILE A 91 18.06 -10.66 0.56
CA ILE A 91 16.82 -11.42 0.67
C ILE A 91 15.92 -11.07 -0.51
N ASP A 92 15.66 -12.05 -1.38
CA ASP A 92 14.90 -11.89 -2.62
C ASP A 92 13.68 -12.82 -2.70
N GLY A 93 12.93 -12.71 -3.80
CA GLY A 93 11.83 -13.61 -4.12
C GLY A 93 10.63 -13.47 -3.19
N ILE A 94 9.97 -14.59 -2.88
CA ILE A 94 8.76 -14.58 -2.05
C ILE A 94 9.05 -14.17 -0.60
N GLU A 95 10.22 -14.51 -0.08
CA GLU A 95 10.59 -14.19 1.31
C GLU A 95 10.72 -12.68 1.51
N ARG A 96 11.31 -11.98 0.53
CA ARG A 96 11.32 -10.52 0.47
C ARG A 96 9.90 -9.94 0.56
N MET A 97 8.96 -10.50 -0.20
CA MET A 97 7.57 -10.01 -0.21
C MET A 97 6.81 -10.30 1.09
N ARG A 98 7.15 -11.36 1.82
CA ARG A 98 6.57 -11.64 3.14
C ARG A 98 7.04 -10.61 4.16
N LEU A 99 8.34 -10.32 4.21
CA LEU A 99 8.89 -9.31 5.12
C LEU A 99 8.28 -7.92 4.87
N ILE A 100 8.17 -7.50 3.61
CA ILE A 100 7.52 -6.24 3.24
C ILE A 100 6.03 -6.25 3.62
N ARG A 101 5.32 -7.35 3.35
CA ARG A 101 3.90 -7.50 3.72
C ARG A 101 3.70 -7.35 5.23
N ASP A 102 4.56 -7.97 6.03
CA ASP A 102 4.43 -7.99 7.48
C ASP A 102 4.71 -6.59 8.08
N ASP A 103 5.76 -5.88 7.62
CA ASP A 103 6.01 -4.47 8.00
C ASP A 103 4.83 -3.55 7.62
N ILE A 104 4.30 -3.69 6.39
CA ILE A 104 3.11 -2.93 5.95
C ILE A 104 1.88 -3.29 6.80
N THR A 105 1.74 -4.55 7.22
CA THR A 105 0.60 -4.99 8.04
C THR A 105 0.60 -4.30 9.40
N ASP A 106 1.75 -4.26 10.07
CA ASP A 106 1.87 -3.61 11.39
C ASP A 106 1.51 -2.12 11.31
N ARG A 107 1.99 -1.43 10.26
CA ARG A 107 1.68 -0.01 10.02
C ARG A 107 0.21 0.23 9.68
N ILE A 108 -0.41 -0.68 8.93
CA ILE A 108 -1.84 -0.61 8.60
C ILE A 108 -2.70 -0.75 9.85
N GLN A 109 -2.37 -1.65 10.78
CA GLN A 109 -3.11 -1.82 12.02
C GLN A 109 -3.12 -0.52 12.83
N GLN A 110 -1.97 0.14 12.93
CA GLN A 110 -1.86 1.44 13.58
C GLN A 110 -2.69 2.52 12.86
N LEU A 111 -2.56 2.61 11.53
CA LEU A 111 -3.30 3.59 10.73
C LEU A 111 -4.82 3.38 10.82
N ALA A 112 -5.29 2.13 10.75
CA ALA A 112 -6.71 1.81 10.85
C ALA A 112 -7.27 2.17 12.24
N ALA A 113 -6.50 1.94 13.31
CA ALA A 113 -6.88 2.34 14.66
C ALA A 113 -6.94 3.87 14.83
N ASP A 114 -6.08 4.62 14.15
CA ASP A 114 -6.06 6.08 14.19
C ASP A 114 -7.20 6.71 13.37
N LEU A 115 -7.52 6.14 12.20
CA LEU A 115 -8.63 6.60 11.34
C LEU A 115 -10.02 6.20 11.84
N ALA A 116 -10.12 5.22 12.73
CA ALA A 116 -11.40 4.78 13.31
C ALA A 116 -11.86 5.60 14.53
N ARG A 117 -11.13 6.67 14.91
CA ARG A 117 -11.48 7.57 16.02
C ARG A 117 -12.35 8.72 15.56
#